data_AF-A0A6C0BPN0-F1
#
_entry.id   AF-A0A6C0BPN0-F1
#
_cell.length_a   1.000
_cell.length_b   1.000
_cell.length_c   1.000
_cell.angle_alpha   90.00
_cell.angle_beta   90.00
_cell.angle_gamma   90.00
#
_symmetry.space_group_name_H-M   'P 1'
#
loop_
_entity.id
_entity.type
_entity.pdbx_description
1 polymer ?
#
loop_
_entity_poly.entity_id
_entity_poly.type
_entity_poly.pdbx_seq_one_letter_code
_entity_poly.pdbx_strand_id
1 'polypeptide(L)'
;MNTTDDVWISYKNIRERDIEHPNAVMKCNMILKNGKSCIVCPKYYCKEHDIWRCGKHRSFSLNEKDTLKKREGSIRYSGNMTLTRTNMTYEQLNVYDNDNDNDNDEIVSNRCVYCDVIVSQNMIDHICSLIKKGGAPNIYITESCFNKVPCCKVCNSSKGNKDAIEWMISKNCSQERIDMIQRRINKIPKWDEELYKGMCLKSKVFMLMINHVTTFCEIKITTPENISKDYNRMIYAMTNSVNNCILSTL
;
A
#
# COMPACT_ATOMS: atom_id res chain seq x y z
N MET A 1 -6.82 -0.70 -40.04
CA MET A 1 -7.96 0.08 -39.52
C MET A 1 -8.62 -0.78 -38.47
N ASN A 2 -8.27 -0.57 -37.18
CA ASN A 2 -9.04 0.20 -36.18
C ASN A 2 -10.37 -0.52 -35.83
N THR A 3 -10.76 -0.79 -34.58
CA THR A 3 -10.34 -0.25 -33.27
C THR A 3 -11.02 -1.04 -32.12
N THR A 4 -10.25 -1.25 -31.04
CA THR A 4 -10.59 -1.20 -29.59
C THR A 4 -11.70 -2.08 -28.98
N ASP A 5 -11.26 -3.08 -28.22
CA ASP A 5 -11.97 -3.66 -27.06
C ASP A 5 -11.46 -2.97 -25.77
N ASP A 6 -12.38 -2.41 -24.97
CA ASP A 6 -12.10 -1.90 -23.62
C ASP A 6 -13.02 -2.56 -22.58
N VAL A 7 -12.39 -3.09 -21.53
CA VAL A 7 -12.99 -3.80 -20.39
C VAL A 7 -13.40 -2.80 -19.31
N TRP A 8 -14.67 -2.80 -18.91
CA TRP A 8 -15.16 -2.12 -17.71
C TRP A 8 -15.72 -3.13 -16.69
N ILE A 9 -15.03 -3.29 -15.56
CA ILE A 9 -15.52 -4.03 -14.38
C ILE A 9 -16.42 -3.08 -13.57
N SER A 10 -17.73 -3.32 -13.59
CA SER A 10 -18.70 -2.59 -12.77
C SER A 10 -18.82 -3.21 -11.37
N TYR A 11 -18.65 -2.39 -10.33
CA TYR A 11 -19.13 -2.68 -8.98
C TYR A 11 -20.67 -2.77 -9.00
N LYS A 12 -21.23 -3.97 -8.81
CA LYS A 12 -22.68 -4.17 -8.69
C LYS A 12 -23.04 -4.89 -7.37
N ASN A 13 -23.88 -4.20 -6.60
CA ASN A 13 -25.02 -4.76 -5.84
C ASN A 13 -24.76 -5.61 -4.59
N ILE A 14 -24.64 -4.95 -3.44
CA ILE A 14 -25.24 -5.48 -2.20
C ILE A 14 -26.61 -4.80 -2.06
N ARG A 15 -27.65 -5.62 -2.19
CA ARG A 15 -29.05 -5.25 -2.42
C ARG A 15 -29.75 -4.77 -1.15
N GLU A 16 -30.56 -3.74 -1.33
CA GLU A 16 -31.64 -3.22 -0.47
C GLU A 16 -32.79 -4.23 -0.27
N ARG A 17 -32.53 -5.45 0.23
CA ARG A 17 -33.57 -6.50 0.28
C ARG A 17 -33.88 -7.11 1.65
N ASP A 18 -33.56 -6.42 2.74
CA ASP A 18 -33.84 -6.91 4.11
C ASP A 18 -34.75 -5.98 4.93
N ILE A 19 -35.59 -5.14 4.30
CA ILE A 19 -36.54 -4.25 5.02
C ILE A 19 -37.94 -4.89 5.21
N GLU A 20 -38.24 -6.03 4.60
CA GLU A 20 -39.56 -6.65 4.72
C GLU A 20 -39.47 -8.02 5.38
N HIS A 21 -39.60 -8.08 6.71
CA HIS A 21 -40.34 -9.12 7.47
C HIS A 21 -40.13 -8.95 8.99
N PRO A 22 -41.05 -8.28 9.71
CA PRO A 22 -40.89 -7.97 11.14
C PRO A 22 -41.02 -9.13 12.14
N ASN A 23 -41.34 -10.36 11.73
CA ASN A 23 -41.90 -11.37 12.66
C ASN A 23 -41.33 -12.81 12.55
N ALA A 24 -40.05 -12.98 12.24
CA ALA A 24 -39.40 -14.30 12.39
C ALA A 24 -38.75 -14.44 13.78
N VAL A 25 -39.56 -14.71 14.81
CA VAL A 25 -39.05 -15.11 16.14
C VAL A 25 -38.59 -16.56 16.07
N MET A 26 -37.34 -16.79 15.62
CA MET A 26 -36.67 -18.08 15.80
C MET A 26 -36.14 -18.16 17.22
N LYS A 27 -36.85 -18.89 18.09
CA LYS A 27 -36.35 -19.32 19.41
C LYS A 27 -35.16 -20.26 19.22
N CYS A 28 -33.94 -19.73 19.28
CA CYS A 28 -32.73 -20.54 19.37
C CYS A 28 -32.20 -20.45 20.81
N ASN A 29 -32.31 -21.53 21.57
CA ASN A 29 -31.68 -21.68 22.88
C ASN A 29 -30.15 -21.73 22.67
N MET A 30 -29.43 -20.71 23.12
CA MET A 30 -27.97 -20.64 22.99
C MET A 30 -27.29 -20.53 24.36
N ILE A 31 -26.32 -21.42 24.59
CA ILE A 31 -25.36 -21.36 25.70
C ILE A 31 -24.00 -20.90 25.13
N LEU A 32 -23.40 -19.85 25.71
CA LEU A 32 -22.11 -19.28 25.30
C LEU A 32 -20.95 -19.80 26.16
N LYS A 33 -19.78 -19.96 25.54
CA LYS A 33 -18.54 -20.56 26.07
C LYS A 33 -17.86 -19.81 27.24
N ASN A 34 -18.52 -18.88 27.95
CA ASN A 34 -17.99 -18.16 29.13
C ASN A 34 -19.07 -17.47 29.99
N GLY A 35 -20.33 -17.91 29.94
CA GLY A 35 -21.36 -17.50 30.92
C GLY A 35 -21.81 -16.02 30.95
N LYS A 36 -21.30 -15.14 30.10
CA LYS A 36 -21.73 -13.73 30.04
C LYS A 36 -22.58 -13.45 28.79
N SER A 37 -23.88 -13.26 28.99
CA SER A 37 -24.82 -12.77 27.96
C SER A 37 -24.69 -11.25 27.81
N CYS A 38 -24.64 -10.76 26.57
CA CYS A 38 -24.83 -9.33 26.29
C CYS A 38 -26.34 -9.06 26.36
N ILE A 39 -26.79 -8.30 27.35
CA ILE A 39 -28.22 -8.10 27.68
C ILE A 39 -28.95 -7.27 26.59
N VAL A 40 -28.23 -6.63 25.66
CA VAL A 40 -28.76 -5.50 24.88
C VAL A 40 -28.86 -5.77 23.36
N CYS A 41 -28.43 -6.92 22.83
CA CYS A 41 -28.51 -7.15 21.37
C CYS A 41 -28.59 -8.62 20.93
N PRO A 42 -29.37 -8.93 19.86
CA PRO A 42 -29.28 -10.21 19.17
C PRO A 42 -27.89 -10.33 18.51
N LYS A 43 -27.17 -11.42 18.83
CA LYS A 43 -25.88 -11.73 18.20
C LYS A 43 -26.13 -12.41 16.86
N TYR A 44 -25.42 -11.99 15.82
CA TYR A 44 -25.42 -12.67 14.52
C TYR A 44 -24.18 -13.56 14.42
N TYR A 45 -24.36 -14.82 14.01
CA TYR A 45 -23.26 -15.74 13.73
C TYR A 45 -22.94 -15.70 12.23
N CYS A 46 -21.69 -15.39 11.89
CA CYS A 46 -21.21 -15.44 10.51
C CYS A 46 -20.53 -16.78 10.27
N LYS A 47 -21.19 -17.69 9.54
CA LYS A 47 -20.67 -19.03 9.20
C LYS A 47 -19.36 -18.99 8.41
N GLU A 48 -19.22 -18.04 7.48
CA GLU A 48 -18.02 -17.94 6.62
C GLU A 48 -16.74 -17.58 7.37
N HIS A 49 -16.88 -16.94 8.53
CA HIS A 49 -15.74 -16.42 9.28
C HIS A 49 -15.61 -17.05 10.68
N ASP A 50 -16.47 -18.04 11.00
CA ASP A 50 -16.60 -18.70 12.30
C ASP A 50 -16.52 -17.75 13.52
N ILE A 51 -17.25 -16.64 13.44
CA ILE A 51 -17.23 -15.58 14.47
C ILE A 51 -18.63 -15.09 14.82
N TRP A 52 -18.84 -14.91 16.12
CA TRP A 52 -20.00 -14.22 16.68
C TRP A 52 -19.79 -12.72 16.64
N ARG A 53 -20.69 -11.98 15.98
CA ARG A 53 -20.62 -10.52 15.92
C ARG A 53 -21.79 -9.89 16.69
N CYS A 54 -21.46 -8.95 17.57
CA CYS A 54 -22.41 -8.04 18.23
C CYS A 54 -22.57 -6.80 17.34
N GLY A 55 -23.80 -6.53 16.88
CA GLY A 55 -24.09 -5.41 15.96
C GLY A 55 -23.94 -4.01 16.57
N LYS A 56 -23.79 -3.86 17.89
CA LYS A 56 -23.76 -2.55 18.58
C LYS A 56 -22.42 -2.18 19.21
N HIS A 57 -21.41 -3.05 19.21
CA HIS A 57 -20.09 -2.78 19.80
C HIS A 57 -18.99 -2.59 18.75
N ARG A 58 -19.31 -2.09 17.56
CA ARG A 58 -18.37 -1.14 16.98
C ARG A 58 -18.60 0.17 17.71
N SER A 59 -17.95 0.36 18.86
CA SER A 59 -17.34 1.67 19.01
C SER A 59 -16.57 1.85 17.72
N PHE A 60 -16.93 2.84 16.90
CA PHE A 60 -15.94 3.45 16.02
C PHE A 60 -14.89 4.05 16.96
N SER A 61 -14.10 3.20 17.63
CA SER A 61 -12.78 3.59 18.01
C SER A 61 -12.11 3.69 16.66
N LEU A 62 -11.95 4.92 16.19
CA LEU A 62 -10.84 5.22 15.31
C LEU A 62 -9.64 4.56 16.00
N ASN A 63 -9.19 3.44 15.46
CA ASN A 63 -8.02 2.76 15.98
C ASN A 63 -6.93 3.82 16.00
N GLU A 64 -5.98 3.74 16.93
CA GLU A 64 -4.94 4.75 17.04
C GLU A 64 -4.19 5.03 15.71
N LYS A 65 -4.32 4.20 14.66
CA LYS A 65 -3.81 4.41 13.29
C LYS A 65 -4.69 5.27 12.35
N ASP A 66 -5.73 5.94 12.83
CA ASP A 66 -6.73 6.55 11.94
C ASP A 66 -6.56 8.05 11.63
N THR A 67 -5.41 8.66 11.95
CA THR A 67 -5.09 10.00 11.44
C THR A 67 -4.34 9.92 10.11
N LEU A 68 -4.53 10.92 9.23
CA LEU A 68 -3.78 11.04 7.98
C LEU A 68 -2.26 11.04 8.23
N LYS A 69 -1.82 11.70 9.31
CA LYS A 69 -0.42 11.72 9.75
C LYS A 69 0.13 10.32 10.03
N LYS A 70 -0.63 9.44 10.68
CA LYS A 70 -0.19 8.07 10.95
C LYS A 70 -0.22 7.17 9.69
N ARG A 71 -0.94 7.59 8.65
CA ARG A 71 -0.99 6.92 7.34
C ARG A 71 -0.02 7.51 6.31
N GLU A 72 0.84 8.45 6.72
CA GLU A 72 1.80 9.11 5.82
C GLU A 72 2.61 8.10 4.99
N GLY A 73 3.06 6.99 5.60
CA GLY A 73 3.80 5.94 4.90
C GLY A 73 2.99 5.30 3.75
N SER A 74 1.71 5.00 3.97
CA SER A 74 0.82 4.44 2.95
C SER A 74 0.44 5.45 1.87
N ILE A 75 0.28 6.73 2.25
CA ILE A 75 0.02 7.82 1.30
C ILE A 75 1.23 8.02 0.40
N ARG A 76 2.43 8.06 1.00
CA ARG A 76 3.70 8.15 0.27
C ARG A 76 3.89 6.96 -0.65
N TYR A 77 3.61 5.75 -0.19
CA TYR A 77 3.64 4.54 -1.01
C TYR A 77 2.73 4.68 -2.23
N SER A 78 1.47 5.05 -2.02
CA SER A 78 0.49 5.20 -3.10
C SER A 78 0.89 6.30 -4.08
N GLY A 79 1.38 7.44 -3.59
CA GLY A 79 1.87 8.54 -4.44
C GLY A 79 3.06 8.13 -5.31
N ASN A 80 4.04 7.43 -4.74
CA ASN A 80 5.20 6.94 -5.50
C ASN A 80 4.79 5.90 -6.56
N MET A 81 3.90 4.97 -6.20
CA MET A 81 3.34 4.00 -7.16
C MET A 81 2.66 4.67 -8.35
N THR A 82 1.86 5.71 -8.09
CA THR A 82 1.21 6.50 -9.14
C THR A 82 2.24 7.24 -10.00
N LEU A 83 3.27 7.83 -9.39
CA LEU A 83 4.35 8.50 -10.13
C LEU A 83 5.11 7.50 -11.02
N THR A 84 5.44 6.32 -10.52
CA THR A 84 6.06 5.27 -11.32
C THR A 84 5.18 4.92 -12.52
N ARG A 85 3.90 4.58 -12.30
CA ARG A 85 2.99 4.15 -13.38
C ARG A 85 2.72 5.23 -14.42
N THR A 86 2.65 6.50 -14.02
CA THR A 86 2.40 7.61 -14.95
C THR A 86 3.60 7.95 -15.83
N ASN A 87 4.80 7.48 -15.49
CA ASN A 87 6.02 7.73 -16.27
C ASN A 87 6.56 6.45 -16.95
N MET A 88 5.80 5.36 -16.97
CA MET A 88 6.12 4.15 -17.74
C MET A 88 5.24 4.07 -18.98
N THR A 89 5.78 3.58 -20.10
CA THR A 89 4.94 3.25 -21.26
C THR A 89 4.12 1.99 -20.98
N TYR A 90 3.03 1.81 -21.74
CA TYR A 90 2.22 0.60 -21.67
C TYR A 90 3.05 -0.64 -22.04
N GLU A 91 3.98 -0.54 -23.01
CA GLU A 91 4.88 -1.65 -23.32
C GLU A 91 5.81 -1.99 -22.14
N GLN A 92 6.36 -0.98 -21.46
CA GLN A 92 7.20 -1.22 -20.28
C GLN A 92 6.41 -1.89 -19.15
N LEU A 93 5.17 -1.46 -18.90
CA LEU A 93 4.30 -2.10 -17.91
C LEU A 93 3.98 -3.56 -18.29
N ASN A 94 3.68 -3.81 -19.57
CA ASN A 94 3.34 -5.15 -20.04
C ASN A 94 4.51 -6.13 -20.02
N VAL A 95 5.74 -5.68 -20.22
CA VAL A 95 6.95 -6.51 -20.06
C VAL A 95 7.05 -6.98 -18.60
N TYR A 96 6.90 -6.08 -17.62
CA TYR A 96 7.01 -6.49 -16.21
C TYR A 96 5.83 -7.31 -15.66
N ASP A 97 4.64 -7.16 -16.25
CA ASP A 97 3.46 -7.93 -15.83
C ASP A 97 3.34 -9.29 -16.54
N ASN A 98 3.94 -9.46 -17.73
CA ASN A 98 3.80 -10.68 -18.56
C ASN A 98 5.10 -11.45 -18.80
N ASP A 99 6.26 -11.00 -18.29
CA ASP A 99 7.51 -11.75 -18.41
C ASP A 99 7.46 -13.04 -17.58
N ASN A 100 6.88 -14.08 -18.20
CA ASN A 100 7.22 -15.48 -18.03
C ASN A 100 8.62 -15.73 -18.64
N ASP A 101 9.60 -14.90 -18.28
CA ASP A 101 10.90 -15.01 -18.91
C ASP A 101 11.53 -16.32 -18.43
N ASN A 102 11.70 -17.21 -19.41
CA ASN A 102 12.21 -18.58 -19.33
C ASN A 102 13.71 -18.61 -18.97
N ASP A 103 14.22 -17.52 -18.39
CA ASP A 103 15.50 -17.53 -17.71
C ASP A 103 15.36 -18.52 -16.55
N ASN A 104 16.30 -19.46 -16.44
CA ASN A 104 16.47 -20.34 -15.29
C ASN A 104 16.78 -19.51 -14.05
N ASP A 105 15.80 -18.74 -13.59
CA ASP A 105 15.89 -17.90 -12.42
C ASP A 105 15.94 -18.89 -11.26
N GLU A 106 17.10 -18.98 -10.61
CA GLU A 106 17.39 -19.90 -9.50
C GLU A 106 16.42 -19.72 -8.31
N ILE A 107 15.50 -18.75 -8.40
CA ILE A 107 14.47 -18.41 -7.44
C ILE A 107 13.30 -19.39 -7.55
N VAL A 108 13.19 -20.24 -6.53
CA VAL A 108 12.05 -21.15 -6.38
C VAL A 108 10.81 -20.39 -5.90
N SER A 109 9.74 -20.40 -6.70
CA SER A 109 8.52 -19.59 -6.49
C SER A 109 7.75 -19.84 -5.18
N ASN A 110 7.99 -20.98 -4.51
CA ASN A 110 7.33 -21.36 -3.25
C ASN A 110 8.26 -21.33 -2.02
N ARG A 111 9.46 -20.75 -2.14
CA ARG A 111 10.40 -20.61 -1.02
C ARG A 111 10.84 -19.16 -0.86
N CYS A 112 10.99 -18.76 0.39
CA CYS A 112 11.53 -17.43 0.72
C CYS A 112 12.95 -17.32 0.19
N VAL A 113 13.22 -16.36 -0.68
CA VAL A 113 14.54 -16.17 -1.30
C VAL A 113 15.66 -15.90 -0.28
N TYR A 114 15.30 -15.41 0.91
CA TYR A 114 16.26 -15.04 1.95
C TYR A 114 16.56 -16.13 2.97
N CYS A 115 15.59 -17.01 3.27
CA CYS A 115 15.70 -18.01 4.35
C CYS A 115 15.17 -19.41 4.00
N ASP A 116 14.69 -19.62 2.78
CA ASP A 116 14.25 -20.90 2.21
C ASP A 116 13.02 -21.55 2.85
N VAL A 117 12.39 -20.88 3.83
CA VAL A 117 11.10 -21.30 4.37
C VAL A 117 10.04 -21.29 3.27
N ILE A 118 9.17 -22.30 3.26
CA ILE A 118 8.06 -22.41 2.31
C ILE A 118 7.11 -21.21 2.47
N VAL A 119 6.74 -20.60 1.35
CA VAL A 119 5.82 -19.45 1.30
C VAL A 119 4.75 -19.67 0.23
N SER A 120 3.59 -19.04 0.41
CA SER A 120 2.57 -18.97 -0.64
C SER A 120 3.03 -18.02 -1.76
N GLN A 121 2.60 -18.28 -2.99
CA GLN A 121 2.94 -17.46 -4.17
C GLN A 121 2.62 -15.95 -4.02
N ASN A 122 1.61 -15.60 -3.21
CA ASN A 122 1.21 -14.20 -3.01
C ASN A 122 2.11 -13.42 -2.03
N MET A 123 3.12 -14.06 -1.43
CA MET A 123 4.00 -13.44 -0.46
C MET A 123 5.25 -12.93 -1.15
N ILE A 124 5.17 -11.69 -1.65
CA ILE A 124 6.20 -11.06 -2.48
C ILE A 124 6.88 -9.93 -1.68
N ASP A 125 8.20 -9.83 -1.80
CA ASP A 125 8.98 -8.66 -1.38
C ASP A 125 9.58 -7.96 -2.61
N HIS A 126 9.86 -6.67 -2.44
CA HIS A 126 10.64 -5.87 -3.38
C HIS A 126 12.08 -5.81 -2.89
N ILE A 127 13.02 -6.34 -3.69
CA ILE A 127 14.46 -6.37 -3.35
C ILE A 127 14.94 -4.93 -3.08
N CYS A 128 14.79 -4.06 -4.07
CA CYS A 128 14.92 -2.62 -3.95
C CYS A 128 13.61 -2.03 -3.41
N SER A 129 13.68 -1.38 -2.26
CA SER A 129 12.53 -0.72 -1.64
C SER A 129 11.91 0.31 -2.57
N LEU A 130 10.58 0.41 -2.63
CA LEU A 130 9.89 1.42 -3.44
C LEU A 130 10.24 2.86 -3.04
N ILE A 131 10.47 3.05 -1.74
CA ILE A 131 10.77 4.34 -1.12
C ILE A 131 12.08 4.22 -0.36
N LYS A 132 13.04 5.09 -0.69
CA LYS A 132 14.31 5.19 0.03
C LYS A 132 14.11 5.81 1.42
N LYS A 133 15.11 5.65 2.28
CA LYS A 133 15.20 6.44 3.53
C LYS A 133 15.12 7.93 3.19
N GLY A 134 14.29 8.67 3.93
CA GLY A 134 13.98 10.08 3.63
C GLY A 134 12.77 10.28 2.71
N GLY A 135 12.22 9.20 2.15
CA GLY A 135 10.90 9.22 1.51
C GLY A 135 10.88 9.51 0.02
N ALA A 136 12.04 9.55 -0.63
CA ALA A 136 12.19 9.71 -2.08
C ALA A 136 11.91 8.39 -2.82
N PRO A 137 11.44 8.45 -4.09
CA PRO A 137 11.35 7.27 -4.95
C PRO A 137 12.69 6.56 -5.10
N ASN A 138 12.66 5.28 -5.47
CA ASN A 138 13.88 4.57 -5.89
C ASN A 138 14.27 4.92 -7.34
N ILE A 139 15.56 4.85 -7.64
CA ILE A 139 16.08 5.00 -9.01
C ILE A 139 15.78 3.77 -9.87
N TYR A 140 15.56 2.62 -9.22
CA TYR A 140 15.08 1.43 -9.89
C TYR A 140 13.59 1.54 -10.20
N ILE A 141 13.16 0.96 -11.32
CA ILE A 141 11.75 0.78 -11.65
C ILE A 141 11.21 -0.33 -10.74
N THR A 142 10.64 0.06 -9.60
CA THR A 142 10.36 -0.90 -8.52
C THR A 142 9.25 -1.90 -8.84
N GLU A 143 8.41 -1.61 -9.85
CA GLU A 143 7.38 -2.52 -10.33
C GLU A 143 7.89 -3.65 -11.23
N SER A 144 9.16 -3.59 -11.63
CA SER A 144 9.79 -4.64 -12.43
C SER A 144 9.65 -6.01 -11.79
N CYS A 145 9.34 -7.04 -12.60
CA CYS A 145 9.34 -8.44 -12.19
C CYS A 145 10.67 -8.85 -11.54
N PHE A 146 11.81 -8.33 -12.02
CA PHE A 146 13.14 -8.56 -11.44
C PHE A 146 13.26 -7.99 -10.02
N ASN A 147 12.49 -6.97 -9.66
CA ASN A 147 12.51 -6.44 -8.30
C ASN A 147 11.65 -7.28 -7.33
N LYS A 148 10.78 -8.16 -7.83
CA LYS A 148 9.81 -8.93 -7.05
C LYS A 148 10.33 -10.35 -6.81
N VAL A 149 10.29 -10.80 -5.55
CA VAL A 149 10.77 -12.12 -5.12
C VAL A 149 9.88 -12.75 -4.05
N PRO A 150 9.73 -14.09 -4.01
CA PRO A 150 9.01 -14.78 -2.96
C PRO A 150 9.72 -14.59 -1.61
N CYS A 151 8.98 -14.18 -0.58
CA CYS A 151 9.55 -13.80 0.71
C CYS A 151 8.58 -14.05 1.87
N CYS A 152 9.08 -14.60 2.98
CA CYS A 152 8.26 -14.78 4.16
C CYS A 152 8.03 -13.45 4.89
N LYS A 153 6.93 -13.35 5.65
CA LYS A 153 6.55 -12.12 6.38
C LYS A 153 7.65 -11.64 7.32
N VAL A 154 8.37 -12.57 7.96
CA VAL A 154 9.42 -12.28 8.95
C VAL A 154 10.60 -11.59 8.26
N CYS A 155 11.08 -12.14 7.14
CA CYS A 155 12.17 -11.55 6.37
C CYS A 155 11.77 -10.19 5.80
N ASN A 156 10.62 -10.10 5.11
CA ASN A 156 10.13 -8.86 4.52
C ASN A 156 10.02 -7.75 5.59
N SER A 157 9.36 -8.03 6.71
CA SER A 157 9.22 -7.06 7.80
C SER A 157 10.55 -6.67 8.45
N SER A 158 11.51 -7.59 8.56
CA SER A 158 12.84 -7.37 9.15
C SER A 158 13.76 -6.54 8.23
N LYS A 159 13.64 -6.74 6.91
CA LYS A 159 14.30 -5.94 5.88
C LYS A 159 13.74 -4.52 5.85
N GLY A 160 12.42 -4.39 5.67
CA GLY A 160 11.77 -3.10 5.47
C GLY A 160 12.36 -2.35 4.28
N ASN A 161 12.77 -1.09 4.51
CA ASN A 161 13.35 -0.21 3.48
C ASN A 161 14.89 -0.19 3.50
N LYS A 162 15.54 -1.20 4.11
CA LYS A 162 17.00 -1.34 4.07
C LYS A 162 17.44 -1.82 2.68
N ASP A 163 18.69 -1.54 2.34
CA ASP A 163 19.34 -2.19 1.22
C ASP A 163 19.34 -3.72 1.45
N ALA A 164 18.95 -4.47 0.41
CA ALA A 164 18.76 -5.91 0.54
C ALA A 164 20.08 -6.63 0.80
N ILE A 165 21.17 -6.23 0.13
CA ILE A 165 22.48 -6.88 0.25
C ILE A 165 23.07 -6.60 1.62
N GLU A 166 23.07 -5.34 2.06
CA GLU A 166 23.52 -4.96 3.41
C GLU A 166 22.72 -5.69 4.49
N TRP A 167 21.40 -5.78 4.32
CA TRP A 167 20.54 -6.50 5.24
C TRP A 167 20.83 -8.00 5.26
N MET A 168 21.02 -8.65 4.10
CA MET A 168 21.34 -10.07 4.00
C MET A 168 22.69 -10.39 4.67
N ILE A 169 23.70 -9.53 4.46
CA ILE A 169 25.00 -9.63 5.15
C ILE A 169 24.78 -9.56 6.66
N SER A 170 24.00 -8.60 7.16
CA SER A 170 23.69 -8.47 8.60
C SER A 170 22.92 -9.66 9.19
N LYS A 171 22.29 -10.48 8.33
CA LYS A 171 21.55 -11.69 8.71
C LYS A 171 22.34 -12.98 8.50
N ASN A 172 23.61 -12.88 8.11
CA ASN A 172 24.46 -14.03 7.80
C ASN A 172 23.82 -14.96 6.76
N CYS A 173 23.14 -14.40 5.76
CA CYS A 173 22.70 -15.19 4.60
C CYS A 173 23.92 -15.78 3.87
N SER A 174 23.75 -16.91 3.20
CA SER A 174 24.82 -17.53 2.42
C SER A 174 25.28 -16.63 1.27
N GLN A 175 26.57 -16.70 0.93
CA GLN A 175 27.14 -15.93 -0.18
C GLN A 175 26.41 -16.24 -1.50
N GLU A 176 26.09 -17.50 -1.76
CA GLU A 176 25.31 -17.93 -2.93
C GLU A 176 23.97 -17.17 -3.08
N ARG A 177 23.23 -16.99 -1.97
CA ARG A 177 21.96 -16.23 -2.00
C ARG A 177 22.20 -14.75 -2.23
N ILE A 178 23.25 -14.20 -1.64
CA ILE A 178 23.64 -12.80 -1.83
C ILE A 178 23.99 -12.57 -3.31
N ASP A 179 24.77 -13.46 -3.92
CA ASP A 179 25.18 -13.38 -5.32
C ASP A 179 23.97 -13.49 -6.25
N MET A 180 23.03 -14.40 -5.96
CA MET A 180 21.77 -14.53 -6.70
C MET A 180 20.95 -13.24 -6.64
N ILE A 181 20.77 -12.65 -5.45
CA ILE A 181 20.06 -11.37 -5.31
C ILE A 181 20.80 -10.23 -6.02
N GLN A 182 22.13 -10.20 -5.95
CA GLN A 182 22.94 -9.20 -6.65
C GLN A 182 22.81 -9.31 -8.17
N ARG A 183 22.84 -10.52 -8.74
CA ARG A 183 22.58 -10.77 -10.16
C ARG A 183 21.22 -10.22 -10.57
N ARG A 184 20.21 -10.45 -9.74
CA ARG A 184 18.84 -9.97 -9.99
C ARG A 184 18.74 -8.45 -9.90
N ILE A 185 19.38 -7.80 -8.92
CA ILE A 185 19.47 -6.32 -8.83
C ILE A 185 20.05 -5.73 -10.12
N ASN A 186 21.07 -6.35 -10.70
CA ASN A 186 21.69 -5.88 -11.94
C ASN A 186 20.76 -5.96 -13.16
N LYS A 187 19.73 -6.82 -13.12
CA LYS A 187 18.69 -6.90 -14.15
C LYS A 187 17.56 -5.88 -13.94
N ILE A 188 17.45 -5.27 -12.75
CA ILE A 188 16.38 -4.30 -12.47
C ILE A 188 16.65 -3.02 -13.28
N PRO A 189 15.72 -2.61 -14.15
CA PRO A 189 15.88 -1.41 -14.94
C PRO A 189 15.87 -0.17 -14.06
N LYS A 190 16.60 0.85 -14.50
CA LYS A 190 16.72 2.14 -13.83
C LYS A 190 16.02 3.22 -14.64
N TRP A 191 15.50 4.22 -13.93
CA TRP A 191 15.06 5.45 -14.56
C TRP A 191 16.25 6.16 -15.21
N ASP A 192 15.97 6.83 -16.32
CA ASP A 192 16.85 7.88 -16.83
C ASP A 192 17.10 8.95 -15.75
N GLU A 193 18.27 9.55 -15.75
CA GLU A 193 18.69 10.47 -14.69
C GLU A 193 17.79 11.71 -14.59
N GLU A 194 17.45 12.32 -15.73
CA GLU A 194 16.60 13.51 -15.77
C GLU A 194 15.17 13.17 -15.36
N LEU A 195 14.66 12.04 -15.84
CA LEU A 195 13.34 11.54 -15.43
C LEU A 195 13.29 11.26 -13.92
N TYR A 196 14.33 10.64 -13.36
CA TYR A 196 14.44 10.35 -11.94
C TYR A 196 14.47 11.63 -11.09
N LYS A 197 15.22 12.65 -11.50
CA LYS A 197 15.21 13.98 -10.85
C LYS A 197 13.80 14.57 -10.86
N GLY A 198 13.12 14.53 -12.01
CA GLY A 198 11.74 14.97 -12.15
C GLY A 198 10.76 14.22 -11.22
N MET A 199 10.90 12.90 -11.12
CA MET A 199 10.10 12.08 -10.19
C MET A 199 10.37 12.44 -8.72
N CYS A 200 11.61 12.65 -8.34
CA CYS A 200 11.97 13.09 -6.99
C CYS A 200 11.33 14.45 -6.66
N LEU A 201 11.38 15.41 -7.58
CA LEU A 201 10.74 16.71 -7.41
C LEU A 201 9.22 16.58 -7.29
N LYS A 202 8.57 15.83 -8.19
CA LYS A 202 7.13 15.57 -8.14
C LYS A 202 6.71 14.89 -6.83
N SER A 203 7.47 13.90 -6.35
CA SER A 203 7.21 13.24 -5.06
C SER A 203 7.36 14.21 -3.89
N LYS A 204 8.33 15.12 -3.92
CA LYS A 204 8.54 16.13 -2.88
C LYS A 204 7.37 17.12 -2.85
N VAL A 205 6.96 17.62 -4.01
CA VAL A 205 5.78 18.49 -4.18
C VAL A 205 4.51 17.80 -3.67
N PHE A 206 4.27 16.56 -4.08
CA PHE A 206 3.12 15.76 -3.63
C PHE A 206 3.06 15.67 -2.10
N MET A 207 4.18 15.32 -1.44
CA MET A 207 4.20 15.21 0.01
C MET A 207 4.03 16.56 0.73
N LEU A 208 4.53 17.66 0.16
CA LEU A 208 4.25 19.00 0.69
C LEU A 208 2.75 19.32 0.66
N MET A 209 2.07 19.02 -0.45
CA MET A 209 0.62 19.21 -0.56
C MET A 209 -0.14 18.36 0.47
N ILE A 210 0.22 17.07 0.61
CA ILE A 210 -0.39 16.17 1.59
C ILE A 210 -0.20 16.68 3.03
N ASN A 211 0.94 17.28 3.35
CA ASN A 211 1.18 17.84 4.68
C ASN A 211 0.23 19.02 4.98
N HIS A 212 -0.01 19.90 4.01
CA HIS A 212 -0.97 21.00 4.16
C HIS A 212 -2.40 20.49 4.31
N VAL A 213 -2.81 19.52 3.48
CA VAL A 213 -4.13 18.88 3.59
C VAL A 213 -4.29 18.18 4.95
N THR A 214 -3.27 17.45 5.40
CA THR A 214 -3.29 16.77 6.71
C THR A 214 -3.45 17.79 7.84
N THR A 215 -2.68 18.88 7.79
CA THR A 215 -2.77 19.95 8.79
C THR A 215 -4.18 20.56 8.81
N PHE A 216 -4.74 20.85 7.64
CA PHE A 216 -6.11 21.37 7.52
C PHE A 216 -7.14 20.41 8.11
N CYS A 217 -7.06 19.11 7.80
CA CYS A 217 -7.98 18.10 8.31
C CYS A 217 -7.87 17.86 9.83
N GLU A 218 -6.74 18.21 10.45
CA GLU A 218 -6.55 18.09 11.90
C GLU A 218 -7.06 19.32 12.67
N ILE A 219 -7.40 20.42 11.98
CA ILE A 219 -8.01 21.60 12.61
C ILE A 219 -9.44 21.27 13.04
N LYS A 220 -9.76 21.53 14.31
CA LYS A 220 -11.12 21.36 14.83
C LYS A 220 -12.06 22.40 14.21
N ILE A 221 -13.13 21.93 13.60
CA ILE A 221 -14.22 22.78 13.11
C ILE A 221 -14.93 23.38 14.33
N THR A 222 -14.96 24.70 14.40
CA THR A 222 -15.66 25.46 15.45
C THR A 222 -16.86 26.22 14.89
N THR A 223 -16.73 26.81 13.71
CA THR A 223 -17.83 27.41 12.93
C THR A 223 -17.61 27.18 11.43
N PRO A 224 -18.67 27.23 10.58
CA PRO A 224 -18.53 27.15 9.13
C PRO A 224 -17.64 28.26 8.53
N GLU A 225 -17.67 29.48 9.06
CA GLU A 225 -16.86 30.60 8.59
C GLU A 225 -15.35 30.35 8.80
N ASN A 226 -15.00 29.69 9.91
CA ASN A 226 -13.62 29.31 10.19
C ASN A 226 -13.10 28.28 9.17
N ILE A 227 -13.95 27.39 8.65
CA ILE A 227 -13.56 26.41 7.61
C ILE A 227 -13.11 27.14 6.33
N SER A 228 -13.86 28.14 5.88
CA SER A 228 -13.52 28.90 4.66
C SER A 228 -12.18 29.64 4.82
N LYS A 229 -11.97 30.24 5.99
CA LYS A 229 -10.71 30.92 6.32
C LYS A 229 -9.53 29.95 6.35
N ASP A 230 -9.69 28.80 7.02
CA ASP A 230 -8.63 27.78 7.13
C ASP A 230 -8.34 27.13 5.78
N TYR A 231 -9.36 26.92 4.94
CA TYR A 231 -9.21 26.45 3.57
C TYR A 231 -8.37 27.42 2.73
N ASN A 232 -8.73 28.71 2.73
CA ASN A 232 -7.97 29.72 1.98
C ASN A 232 -6.52 29.81 2.45
N ARG A 233 -6.28 29.70 3.76
CA ARG A 233 -4.93 29.66 4.33
C ARG A 233 -4.15 28.43 3.86
N MET A 234 -4.78 27.25 3.85
CA MET A 234 -4.18 26.01 3.33
C MET A 234 -3.78 26.17 1.86
N ILE A 235 -4.69 26.67 1.01
CA ILE A 235 -4.40 26.88 -0.42
C ILE A 235 -3.21 27.83 -0.59
N TYR A 236 -3.21 28.98 0.08
CA TYR A 236 -2.10 29.94 0.01
C TYR A 236 -0.76 29.33 0.45
N ALA A 237 -0.74 28.64 1.59
CA ALA A 237 0.47 28.01 2.11
C ALA A 237 0.99 26.90 1.19
N MET A 238 0.08 26.13 0.60
CA MET A 238 0.40 25.09 -0.37
C MET A 238 1.02 25.70 -1.64
N THR A 239 0.40 26.71 -2.24
CA THR A 239 0.93 27.41 -3.43
C THR A 239 2.33 27.94 -3.19
N ASN A 240 2.57 28.64 -2.07
CA ASN A 240 3.89 29.17 -1.74
C ASN A 240 4.92 28.06 -1.54
N SER A 241 4.55 26.97 -0.86
CA SER A 241 5.46 25.85 -0.62
C SER A 241 5.87 25.15 -1.92
N VAL A 242 4.92 24.97 -2.84
CA VAL A 242 5.18 24.38 -4.16
C VAL A 242 6.09 25.28 -4.98
N ASN A 243 5.79 26.58 -5.07
CA ASN A 243 6.63 27.54 -5.80
C ASN A 243 8.06 27.57 -5.27
N ASN A 244 8.23 27.65 -3.95
CA ASN A 244 9.55 27.64 -3.32
C ASN A 244 10.31 26.33 -3.59
N CYS A 245 9.61 25.19 -3.58
CA CYS A 245 10.23 23.89 -3.87
C CYS A 245 10.70 23.78 -5.32
N ILE A 246 9.93 24.32 -6.28
CA ILE A 246 10.30 24.33 -7.68
C ILE A 246 11.50 25.26 -7.90
N LEU A 247 11.42 26.49 -7.37
CA LEU A 247 12.49 27.49 -7.49
C LEU A 247 13.81 27.05 -6.85
N SER A 248 13.78 26.27 -5.76
CA SER A 248 15.01 25.75 -5.13
C SER A 248 15.69 24.62 -5.91
N THR A 249 15.03 24.12 -6.96
CA THR A 249 15.48 22.93 -7.71
C THR A 249 15.88 23.29 -9.15
N LEU A 250 15.44 24.45 -9.66
CA LEU A 250 15.88 25.07 -10.91
C LEU A 250 17.13 25.93 -10.66
#